data_AF-A0A182ERG6-F1
#
_entry.id   AF-A0A182ERG6-F1
#
_cell.length_a   1.000
_cell.length_b   1.000
_cell.length_c   1.000
_cell.angle_alpha   90.00
_cell.angle_beta   90.00
_cell.angle_gamma   90.00
#
_symmetry.space_group_name_H-M   'P 1'
#
loop_
_entity.id
_entity.type
_entity.pdbx_description
1 polymer ?
#
loop_
_entity_poly.entity_id
_entity_poly.type
_entity_poly.pdbx_seq_one_letter_code
_entity_poly.pdbx_strand_id
1 'polypeptide(L)' 'MGQFTVFGSTREIRNIEPYLKVHHFCKDGQHDVRCEITDRFDVPKQYQGKTYRLGLVDLSTPTKKRKTKCH' A
#
# COMPACT_ATOMS: atom_id res chain seq x y z
N MET A 1 10.18 -11.14 -5.90
CA MET A 1 9.95 -9.76 -6.32
C MET A 1 8.68 -9.71 -7.15
N GLY A 2 7.77 -8.76 -6.88
CA GLY A 2 6.46 -8.68 -7.53
C GLY A 2 6.22 -7.27 -8.05
N GLN A 3 6.36 -7.09 -9.36
CA GLN A 3 6.06 -5.82 -10.03
C GLN A 3 4.58 -5.78 -10.37
N PHE A 4 3.92 -4.65 -10.08
CA PHE A 4 2.53 -4.45 -10.42
C PHE A 4 2.26 -3.00 -10.84
N THR A 5 1.21 -2.83 -11.64
CA THR A 5 0.62 -1.54 -11.98
C THR A 5 -0.85 -1.63 -11.62
N VAL A 6 -1.34 -0.65 -10.86
CA VAL A 6 -2.74 -0.57 -10.44
C VAL A 6 -3.35 0.71 -10.98
N PHE A 7 -4.58 0.61 -11.47
CA PHE A 7 -5.41 1.73 -11.87
C PHE A 7 -6.68 1.74 -11.00
N GLY A 8 -7.12 2.93 -10.60
CA GLY A 8 -8.36 3.13 -9.87
C GLY A 8 -8.96 4.48 -10.20
N SER A 9 -10.29 4.56 -10.22
CA SER A 9 -11.04 5.79 -10.44
C SER A 9 -12.25 5.81 -9.52
N THR A 10 -12.73 7.01 -9.21
CA THR A 10 -13.97 7.23 -8.47
C THR A 10 -14.65 8.49 -9.02
N ARG A 11 -15.96 8.58 -8.86
CA ARG A 11 -16.75 9.76 -9.22
C ARG A 11 -17.16 10.49 -7.96
N GLU A 12 -16.26 11.32 -7.44
CA GLU A 12 -16.51 12.16 -6.27
C GLU A 12 -16.58 13.63 -6.67
N ILE A 13 -17.49 14.37 -6.03
CA ILE A 13 -17.66 15.81 -6.24
C ILE A 13 -16.53 16.60 -5.54
N ARG A 14 -15.87 15.99 -4.54
CA ARG A 14 -14.81 16.59 -3.72
C ARG A 14 -13.43 16.02 -4.08
N ASN A 15 -12.38 16.65 -3.55
CA ASN A 15 -11.01 16.16 -3.70
C ASN A 15 -10.83 14.78 -3.07
N ILE A 16 -10.30 13.84 -3.84
CA ILE A 16 -9.98 12.48 -3.37
C ILE A 16 -8.61 12.44 -2.68
N GLU A 17 -8.43 11.49 -1.76
CA GLU A 17 -7.16 11.22 -1.09
C GLU A 17 -6.68 9.81 -1.45
N PRO A 18 -5.99 9.64 -2.59
CA PRO A 18 -5.65 8.31 -3.07
C PRO A 18 -4.54 7.68 -2.22
N TYR A 19 -4.64 6.37 -2.00
CA TYR A 19 -3.62 5.56 -1.34
C TYR A 19 -3.64 4.14 -1.87
N LEU A 20 -2.49 3.47 -1.83
CA LEU A 20 -2.38 2.04 -2.10
C LEU A 20 -2.39 1.29 -0.77
N LYS A 21 -3.28 0.29 -0.65
CA LYS A 21 -3.30 -0.62 0.50
C LYS A 21 -2.73 -1.97 0.08
N VAL A 22 -1.75 -2.46 0.83
CA VAL A 22 -1.08 -3.74 0.56
C VAL A 22 -1.32 -4.67 1.75
N HIS A 23 -1.89 -5.85 1.47
CA HIS A 23 -2.04 -6.94 2.43
C HIS A 23 -0.95 -7.97 2.18
N HIS A 24 -0.23 -8.40 3.22
CA HIS A 24 0.86 -9.37 3.09
C HIS A 24 1.12 -10.11 4.40
N PHE A 25 1.93 -11.17 4.32
CA PHE A 25 2.34 -12.02 5.45
C PHE A 25 3.84 -11.87 5.81
N CYS A 26 4.44 -10.74 5.43
CA CYS A 26 5.86 -10.45 5.71
C CYS A 26 5.99 -9.75 7.06
N LYS A 27 6.35 -10.49 8.11
CA LYS A 27 6.59 -9.99 9.46
C LYS A 27 8.10 -9.93 9.71
N ASP A 28 8.63 -8.73 9.91
CA ASP A 28 10.05 -8.50 10.23
C ASP A 28 11.01 -9.20 9.24
N GLY A 29 10.64 -9.22 7.95
CA GLY A 29 11.41 -9.84 6.87
C GLY A 29 11.19 -11.34 6.69
N GLN A 30 10.35 -11.97 7.53
CA GLN A 30 10.01 -13.38 7.45
C GLN A 30 8.57 -13.58 7.01
N HIS A 31 8.34 -14.64 6.23
CA HIS A 31 6.98 -15.03 5.84
C HIS A 31 6.31 -15.78 7.00
N ASP A 32 5.30 -15.18 7.62
CA ASP A 32 4.50 -15.80 8.68
C ASP A 32 3.00 -15.66 8.36
N VAL A 33 2.41 -16.75 7.89
CA VAL A 33 0.98 -16.83 7.53
C VAL A 33 0.04 -16.59 8.71
N ARG A 34 0.55 -16.67 9.95
CA ARG A 34 -0.25 -16.38 11.14
C ARG A 34 -0.46 -14.88 11.35
N CYS A 35 0.35 -14.05 10.69
CA CYS A 35 0.34 -12.61 10.86
C CYS A 35 -0.05 -11.92 9.56
N GLU A 36 -1.29 -11.45 9.50
CA GLU A 36 -1.74 -10.58 8.42
C GLU A 36 -1.31 -9.13 8.71
N ILE A 37 -0.57 -8.55 7.77
CA ILE A 37 -0.07 -7.19 7.85
C ILE A 37 -0.67 -6.36 6.73
N THR A 38 -1.11 -5.15 7.07
CA THR A 38 -1.66 -4.18 6.13
C THR A 38 -0.85 -2.90 6.18
N ASP A 39 -0.29 -2.49 5.04
CA ASP A 39 0.35 -1.19 4.86
C ASP A 39 -0.47 -0.27 3.98
N ARG A 40 -0.26 1.04 4.20
CA ARG A 40 -0.81 2.08 3.35
C ARG A 40 0.29 2.99 2.85
N PHE A 41 0.35 3.14 1.54
CA PHE A 41 1.24 4.06 0.84
C PHE A 41 0.39 5.19 0.28
N ASP A 42 0.59 6.39 0.80
CA ASP A 42 -0.14 7.56 0.33
C ASP A 42 0.29 7.90 -1.10
N VAL A 43 -0.69 8.13 -1.99
CA VAL A 43 -0.43 8.62 -3.35
C VAL A 43 -0.62 10.14 -3.32
N PRO A 44 0.40 10.94 -3.66
CA PRO A 44 0.27 12.39 -3.57
C PRO A 44 -0.85 12.91 -4.48
N LYS A 45 -1.66 13.83 -3.97
CA LYS A 45 -2.86 14.34 -4.67
C LYS A 45 -2.55 14.92 -6.05
N GLN A 46 -1.36 15.48 -6.26
CA GLN A 46 -0.94 16.01 -7.56
C GLN A 46 -0.79 14.96 -8.68
N TYR A 47 -0.86 13.66 -8.33
CA TYR A 47 -0.85 12.55 -9.28
C TYR A 47 -2.25 12.01 -9.63
N GLN A 48 -3.32 12.65 -9.17
CA GLN A 48 -4.67 12.31 -9.65
C GLN A 48 -4.76 12.49 -11.17
N GLY A 49 -5.24 11.46 -11.87
CA GLY A 49 -5.27 11.43 -13.34
C GLY A 49 -3.90 11.24 -14.01
N LYS A 50 -2.83 10.97 -13.24
CA LYS A 50 -1.47 10.76 -13.75
C LYS A 50 -0.91 9.42 -13.26
N THR A 51 0.20 9.00 -13.84
CA THR A 51 0.96 7.85 -13.34
C THR A 51 1.86 8.28 -12.18
N TYR A 52 1.69 7.63 -11.02
CA TYR A 52 2.61 7.74 -9.90
C TYR A 52 3.49 6.49 -9.81
N ARG A 53 4.82 6.67 -9.79
CA ARG A 53 5.79 5.58 -9.62
C ARG A 53 6.21 5.52 -8.15
N LEU A 54 5.60 4.61 -7.38
CA LEU A 54 5.92 4.42 -5.96
C LEU A 54 7.37 3.95 -5.73
N GLY A 55 7.96 3.26 -6.71
CA GLY A 55 9.32 2.73 -6.63
C GLY A 55 9.40 1.38 -5.93
N LEU A 56 10.59 1.02 -5.45
CA LEU A 56 10.81 -0.20 -4.69
C LEU A 56 10.20 -0.06 -3.28
N VAL A 57 9.41 -1.05 -2.90
CA VAL A 57 8.80 -1.13 -1.57
C VAL A 57 9.36 -2.36 -0.85
N ASP A 58 9.99 -2.13 0.30
CA ASP A 58 10.38 -3.19 1.22
C ASP A 58 9.26 -3.44 2.23
N LEU A 59 8.60 -4.61 2.10
CA LEU A 59 7.50 -4.99 2.98
C LEU A 59 7.95 -5.36 4.40
N SER A 60 9.24 -5.60 4.64
CA SER A 60 9.72 -5.78 6.00
C SER A 60 9.68 -4.47 6.80
N THR A 61 9.88 -3.34 6.13
CA THR A 61 9.90 -2.01 6.75
C THR A 61 8.47 -1.47 6.97
N PRO A 62 8.09 -1.09 8.21
CA PRO A 62 6.75 -0.61 8.52
C PRO A 62 6.44 0.78 7.96
N THR A 63 5.27 0.94 7.33
CA THR A 63 4.73 2.27 7.04
C THR A 63 4.18 2.91 8.31
N LYS A 64 4.05 4.25 8.31
CA LYS A 64 3.42 5.00 9.41
C LYS A 64 1.99 4.53 9.75
N LYS A 65 1.32 3.88 8.79
CA LYS A 65 -0.08 3.42 8.91
C LYS A 65 -0.19 1.89 8.94
N ARG A 66 0.90 1.17 9.27
CA ARG A 66 0.91 -0.30 9.36
C ARG A 66 -0.10 -0.79 10.41
N LYS A 67 -0.81 -1.85 10.06
CA LYS A 67 -1.64 -2.64 10.98
C LYS A 67 -1.19 -4.09 10.92
N THR A 68 -1.21 -4.76 12.05
CA THR A 68 -0.79 -6.17 12.17
C THR A 68 -1.82 -6.92 13.00
N LYS A 69 -2.24 -8.08 12.51
CA LYS A 69 -3.11 -9.01 13.23
C LYS A 69 -2.48 -10.40 13.16
N CYS A 70 -2.00 -10.87 14.30
CA CYS A 70 -1.46 -12.21 14.46
C CYS A 70 -2.46 -13.09 15.24
N HIS A 71 -2.44 -14.39 15.00
CA HIS A 71 -3.20 -15.40 15.75
C HIS A 71 -2.29 -16.50 16.30
#